data_AF-A0A210R3J7-F1
#
_entry.id   AF-A0A210R3J7-F1
#
_cell.length_a   1.000
_cell.length_b   1.000
_cell.length_c   1.000
_cell.angle_alpha   90.00
_cell.angle_beta   90.00
_cell.angle_gamma   90.00
#
_symmetry.space_group_name_H-M   'P 1'
#
loop_
_entity.id
_entity.type
_entity.pdbx_description
1 polymer ?
#
loop_
_entity_poly.entity_id
_entity_poly.type
_entity_poly.pdbx_seq_one_letter_code
_entity_poly.pdbx_strand_id
1 'polypeptide(L)'
;MQTGNGEPDTTDTMVNNMEASEEMKNLENEMAIKLSKHLHPRLQSKWANFDCLLSEYLDKVCRAGLKNIFMVIDELRNMEKISIGNYKVLREMVTSIHVEMGVIIDEYTEKIRLQYEKERTRDVNQ
;
A
#
# COMPACT_ATOMS: atom_id res chain seq x y z
N MET A 1 0.48 -49.51 1.29
CA MET A 1 1.43 -48.79 2.17
C MET A 1 1.48 -47.34 1.71
N GLN A 2 1.26 -46.44 2.68
CA GLN A 2 1.51 -44.99 2.70
C GLN A 2 0.95 -44.08 1.60
N THR A 3 -0.11 -43.39 2.01
CA THR A 3 -0.55 -42.04 1.65
C THR A 3 0.55 -41.00 1.85
N GLY A 4 0.83 -40.19 0.82
CA GLY A 4 1.57 -38.94 0.94
C GLY A 4 0.61 -37.78 0.69
N ASN A 5 -0.03 -37.31 1.76
CA ASN A 5 -0.79 -36.06 1.78
C ASN A 5 0.21 -34.90 1.67
N GLY A 6 0.28 -34.26 0.51
CA GLY A 6 0.82 -32.92 0.39
C GLY A 6 -0.31 -31.94 0.66
N GLU A 7 -0.41 -31.47 1.89
CA GLU A 7 -1.24 -30.32 2.25
C GLU A 7 -0.87 -29.14 1.34
N PRO A 8 -1.81 -28.49 0.64
CA PRO A 8 -1.57 -27.15 0.15
C PRO A 8 -1.55 -26.22 1.35
N ASP A 9 -0.37 -25.67 1.62
CA ASP A 9 -0.06 -24.64 2.60
C ASP A 9 -1.05 -23.46 2.49
N THR A 10 -1.94 -23.35 3.49
CA THR A 10 -3.05 -22.39 3.55
C THR A 10 -2.65 -21.11 4.28
N THR A 11 -1.66 -20.35 3.79
CA THR A 11 -1.36 -19.03 4.39
C THR A 11 -1.16 -17.86 3.44
N ASP A 12 -1.10 -18.04 2.11
CA ASP A 12 -0.75 -16.92 1.20
C ASP A 12 -1.90 -16.41 0.31
N THR A 13 -3.15 -16.76 0.57
CA THR A 13 -4.27 -16.25 -0.25
C THR A 13 -5.57 -16.13 0.54
N MET A 14 -5.60 -15.25 1.54
CA MET A 14 -6.87 -14.78 2.13
C MET A 14 -6.90 -13.26 2.24
N VAL A 15 -6.76 -12.58 1.12
CA VAL A 15 -7.35 -11.24 0.91
C VAL A 15 -8.38 -11.37 -0.20
N ASN A 16 -9.36 -12.25 -0.02
CA ASN A 16 -10.50 -12.41 -0.93
C ASN A 16 -11.63 -11.49 -0.47
N ASN A 17 -11.92 -10.47 -1.28
CA ASN A 17 -13.23 -9.83 -1.48
C ASN A 17 -14.00 -9.23 -0.29
N MET A 18 -13.35 -8.78 0.78
CA MET A 18 -13.97 -7.74 1.60
C MET A 18 -13.64 -6.39 0.95
N GLU A 19 -14.67 -5.65 0.53
CA GLU A 19 -14.47 -4.26 0.12
C GLU A 19 -13.82 -3.52 1.28
N ALA A 20 -12.72 -2.81 1.02
CA ALA A 20 -12.02 -2.09 2.07
C ALA A 20 -12.99 -1.13 2.80
N SER A 21 -13.09 -1.29 4.11
CA SER A 21 -13.98 -0.49 4.94
C SER A 21 -13.58 0.99 4.95
N GLU A 22 -14.50 1.86 5.34
CA GLU A 22 -14.18 3.28 5.51
C GLU A 22 -13.06 3.49 6.54
N GLU A 23 -13.00 2.68 7.60
CA GLU A 23 -11.93 2.75 8.60
C GLU A 23 -10.56 2.44 7.98
N MET A 24 -10.47 1.44 7.09
CA MET A 24 -9.22 1.14 6.37
C MET A 24 -8.83 2.22 5.36
N LYS A 25 -9.80 2.77 4.63
CA LYS A 25 -9.59 3.91 3.71
C LYS A 25 -9.10 5.15 4.47
N ASN A 26 -9.62 5.39 5.67
CA ASN A 26 -9.16 6.48 6.54
C ASN A 26 -7.71 6.28 7.00
N LEU A 27 -7.34 5.06 7.39
CA LEU A 27 -5.96 4.73 7.75
C LEU A 27 -4.99 4.97 6.57
N GLU A 28 -5.36 4.59 5.36
CA GLU A 28 -4.55 4.89 4.17
C GLU A 28 -4.43 6.40 3.92
N ASN A 29 -5.53 7.15 4.06
CA ASN A 29 -5.48 8.61 3.93
C ASN A 29 -4.53 9.24 4.95
N GLU A 30 -4.54 8.78 6.20
CA GLU A 30 -3.59 9.22 7.21
C GLU A 30 -2.13 8.87 6.85
N MET A 31 -1.90 7.66 6.32
CA MET A 31 -0.59 7.25 5.81
C MET A 31 -0.11 8.23 4.72
N ALA A 32 -0.97 8.55 3.76
CA ALA A 32 -0.67 9.49 2.68
C ALA A 32 -0.40 10.91 3.21
N ILE A 33 -1.17 11.39 4.21
CA ILE A 33 -0.89 12.66 4.90
C ILE A 33 0.50 12.66 5.52
N LYS A 34 0.89 11.60 6.23
CA LYS A 34 2.23 11.51 6.84
C LYS A 34 3.32 11.46 5.78
N LEU A 35 3.16 10.64 4.74
CA LEU A 35 4.12 10.57 3.63
C LEU A 35 4.29 11.93 2.93
N SER A 36 3.21 12.70 2.75
CA SER A 36 3.26 14.01 2.10
C SER A 36 4.19 15.02 2.80
N LYS A 37 4.49 14.84 4.09
CA LYS A 37 5.45 15.68 4.82
C LYS A 37 6.89 15.45 4.37
N HIS A 38 7.22 14.24 3.93
CA HIS A 38 8.55 13.82 3.52
C HIS A 38 8.69 13.73 2.00
N LEU A 39 7.56 13.63 1.28
CA LEU A 39 7.48 13.42 -0.15
C LEU A 39 6.40 14.31 -0.78
N HIS A 40 6.84 15.45 -1.30
CA HIS A 40 5.98 16.47 -1.89
C HIS A 40 6.70 17.12 -3.07
N PRO A 41 6.02 17.57 -4.14
CA PRO A 41 6.67 18.24 -5.28
C PRO A 41 7.52 19.48 -4.93
N ARG A 42 7.19 20.13 -3.80
CA ARG A 42 8.00 21.25 -3.26
C ARG A 42 9.36 20.80 -2.73
N LEU A 43 9.51 19.52 -2.36
CA LEU A 43 10.77 18.88 -2.01
C LEU A 43 11.43 18.33 -3.27
N GLN A 44 11.78 19.24 -4.19
CA GLN A 44 12.12 18.95 -5.60
C GLN A 44 13.04 17.74 -5.80
N SER A 45 14.12 17.63 -5.03
CA SER A 45 15.07 16.51 -5.17
C SER A 45 14.45 15.16 -4.78
N LYS A 46 13.75 15.08 -3.64
CA LYS A 46 13.07 13.84 -3.21
C LYS A 46 11.95 13.47 -4.17
N TRP A 47 11.18 14.45 -4.63
CA TRP A 47 10.11 14.22 -5.60
C TRP A 47 10.62 13.77 -6.97
N ALA A 48 11.71 14.37 -7.47
CA ALA A 48 12.32 13.95 -8.73
C ALA A 48 12.86 12.52 -8.65
N ASN A 49 13.52 12.15 -7.55
CA ASN A 49 13.97 10.77 -7.33
C ASN A 49 12.79 9.80 -7.29
N PHE A 50 11.69 10.19 -6.63
CA PHE A 50 10.48 9.39 -6.59
C PHE A 50 9.82 9.25 -7.95
N ASP A 51 9.71 10.33 -8.73
CA ASP A 51 9.18 10.29 -10.09
C ASP A 51 10.01 9.38 -10.99
N CYS A 52 11.34 9.39 -10.86
CA CYS A 52 12.21 8.46 -11.57
C CYS A 52 11.89 6.99 -11.23
N LEU A 53 11.68 6.66 -9.95
CA LEU A 53 11.30 5.29 -9.54
C LEU A 53 9.89 4.92 -10.02
N LEU A 54 8.96 5.87 -10.01
CA LEU A 54 7.61 5.65 -10.56
C LEU A 54 7.62 5.30 -12.04
N SER A 55 8.68 5.67 -12.79
CA SER A 55 8.80 5.34 -14.21
C SER A 55 8.85 3.84 -14.51
N GLU A 56 9.19 3.02 -13.52
CA GLU A 56 9.18 1.56 -13.63
C GLU A 56 7.77 0.97 -13.65
N TYR A 57 6.79 1.72 -13.13
CA TYR A 57 5.41 1.26 -12.94
C TYR A 57 4.39 2.02 -13.78
N LEU A 58 4.66 3.31 -14.03
CA LEU A 58 3.76 4.24 -14.69
C LEU A 58 4.44 4.89 -15.90
N ASP A 59 3.71 4.96 -17.01
CA ASP A 59 4.21 5.65 -18.18
C ASP A 59 4.33 7.17 -17.95
N LYS A 60 4.97 7.86 -18.90
CA LYS A 60 5.19 9.30 -18.79
C LYS A 60 3.88 10.11 -18.77
N VAL A 61 2.83 9.63 -19.43
CA VAL A 61 1.55 10.33 -19.54
C VAL A 61 0.81 10.28 -18.20
N CYS A 62 0.72 9.10 -17.58
CA CYS A 62 0.16 8.92 -16.23
C CYS A 62 0.91 9.79 -15.21
N ARG A 63 2.25 9.79 -15.24
CA ARG A 63 3.06 10.52 -14.25
C ARG A 63 2.95 12.04 -14.37
N ALA A 64 2.76 12.59 -15.57
CA ALA A 64 2.70 14.03 -15.79
C ALA A 64 1.56 14.73 -15.00
N GLY A 65 0.50 13.98 -14.66
CA GLY A 65 -0.64 14.49 -13.90
C GLY A 65 -0.49 14.41 -12.37
N LEU A 66 0.50 13.68 -11.86
CA LEU A 66 0.61 13.35 -10.44
C LEU A 66 1.21 14.52 -9.64
N LYS A 67 0.38 15.16 -8.82
CA LYS A 67 0.74 16.38 -8.07
C LYS A 67 0.95 16.16 -6.58
N ASN A 68 0.67 14.97 -6.06
CA ASN A 68 0.82 14.63 -4.66
C ASN A 68 0.82 13.11 -4.50
N ILE A 69 1.15 12.65 -3.30
CA ILE A 69 1.23 11.22 -2.99
C ILE A 69 -0.13 10.50 -3.03
N PHE A 70 -1.25 11.21 -2.79
CA PHE A 70 -2.59 10.62 -2.87
C PHE A 70 -2.89 10.18 -4.31
N MET A 71 -2.66 11.06 -5.28
CA MET A 71 -2.82 10.75 -6.70
C MET A 71 -1.93 9.59 -7.13
N VAL A 72 -0.72 9.50 -6.58
CA VAL A 72 0.19 8.40 -6.88
C VAL A 72 -0.34 7.07 -6.33
N ILE A 73 -0.84 7.06 -5.09
CA ILE A 73 -1.45 5.87 -4.48
C ILE A 73 -2.66 5.42 -5.30
N ASP A 74 -3.54 6.35 -5.66
CA ASP A 74 -4.72 6.06 -6.49
C ASP A 74 -4.32 5.47 -7.85
N GLU A 75 -3.35 6.08 -8.53
CA GLU A 75 -2.90 5.61 -9.84
C GLU A 75 -2.22 4.23 -9.78
N LEU A 76 -1.37 3.99 -8.78
CA LEU A 76 -0.75 2.69 -8.56
C LEU A 76 -1.79 1.61 -8.23
N ARG A 77 -2.87 1.97 -7.52
CA ARG A 77 -3.99 1.07 -7.27
C ARG A 77 -4.79 0.78 -8.53
N ASN A 78 -5.10 1.79 -9.32
CA ASN A 78 -5.82 1.63 -10.59
C ASN A 78 -5.05 0.71 -11.56
N MET A 79 -3.73 0.71 -11.46
CA MET A 79 -2.82 -0.17 -12.20
C MET A 79 -2.55 -1.52 -11.50
N GLU A 80 -3.28 -1.82 -10.43
CA GLU A 80 -3.16 -3.05 -9.62
C GLU A 80 -1.75 -3.32 -9.09
N LYS A 81 -0.93 -2.27 -8.92
CA LYS A 81 0.44 -2.36 -8.37
C LYS A 81 0.45 -2.39 -6.85
N ILE A 82 -0.58 -1.81 -6.24
CA ILE A 82 -0.81 -1.81 -4.79
C ILE A 82 -2.29 -2.04 -4.52
N SER A 83 -2.60 -2.47 -3.30
CA SER A 83 -3.97 -2.54 -2.79
C SER A 83 -4.00 -2.13 -1.32
N ILE A 84 -5.20 -1.90 -0.76
CA ILE A 84 -5.32 -1.56 0.67
C ILE A 84 -4.73 -2.68 1.51
N GLY A 85 -3.73 -2.35 2.33
CA GLY A 85 -3.00 -3.32 3.15
C GLY A 85 -1.88 -4.05 2.42
N ASN A 86 -1.65 -3.80 1.12
CA ASN A 86 -0.49 -4.29 0.39
C ASN A 86 0.21 -3.15 -0.34
N TYR A 87 1.18 -2.55 0.35
CA TYR A 87 1.94 -1.40 -0.14
C TYR A 87 3.41 -1.73 -0.41
N LYS A 88 3.75 -3.00 -0.65
CA LYS A 88 5.15 -3.45 -0.82
C LYS A 88 5.91 -2.63 -1.87
N VAL A 89 5.30 -2.43 -3.04
CA VAL A 89 5.87 -1.64 -4.14
C VAL A 89 6.12 -0.20 -3.72
N LEU A 90 5.12 0.45 -3.12
CA LEU A 90 5.25 1.83 -2.62
C LEU A 90 6.34 1.94 -1.55
N ARG A 91 6.40 0.97 -0.63
CA ARG A 91 7.39 0.89 0.45
C ARG A 91 8.81 0.83 -0.09
N GLU A 92 9.07 -0.07 -1.03
CA GLU A 92 10.40 -0.24 -1.64
C GLU A 92 10.86 1.06 -2.31
N MET A 93 9.98 1.70 -3.09
CA MET A 93 10.28 2.99 -3.74
C MET A 93 10.62 4.08 -2.72
N VAL A 94 9.76 4.32 -1.73
CA VAL A 94 9.97 5.47 -0.82
C VAL A 94 11.12 5.23 0.16
N THR A 95 11.39 3.99 0.57
CA THR A 95 12.48 3.66 1.51
C THR A 95 13.84 4.00 0.93
N SER A 96 14.03 3.79 -0.38
CA SER A 96 15.27 4.16 -1.07
C SER A 96 15.56 5.67 -1.06
N ILE A 97 14.52 6.49 -0.88
CA ILE A 97 14.60 7.96 -0.83
C ILE A 97 14.71 8.44 0.62
N HIS A 98 13.93 7.86 1.52
CA HIS A 98 13.92 8.22 2.93
C HIS A 98 13.39 7.07 3.79
N VAL A 99 14.25 6.52 4.64
CA VAL A 99 13.94 5.34 5.46
C VAL A 99 12.68 5.51 6.33
N GLU A 100 12.44 6.70 6.87
CA GLU A 100 11.26 6.98 7.71
C GLU A 100 9.93 6.78 6.96
N MET A 101 9.91 6.99 5.64
CA MET A 101 8.71 6.74 4.83
C MET A 101 8.37 5.26 4.77
N GLY A 102 9.37 4.38 4.75
CA GLY A 102 9.17 2.94 4.86
C GLY A 102 8.55 2.55 6.19
N VAL A 103 9.04 3.14 7.29
CA VAL A 103 8.49 2.92 8.64
C VAL A 103 7.03 3.36 8.73
N ILE A 104 6.68 4.51 8.14
CA ILE A 104 5.29 4.98 8.07
C ILE A 104 4.40 3.96 7.35
N ILE A 105 4.86 3.41 6.21
CA ILE A 105 4.08 2.42 5.48
C ILE A 105 3.91 1.13 6.29
N ASP A 106 4.96 0.66 6.95
CA ASP A 106 4.88 -0.55 7.80
C ASP A 106 3.88 -0.37 8.95
N GLU A 107 3.92 0.77 9.64
CA GLU A 107 3.00 1.10 10.73
C GLU A 107 1.53 1.06 10.27
N TYR A 108 1.23 1.67 9.11
CA TYR A 108 -0.13 1.74 8.60
C TYR A 108 -0.62 0.46 7.94
N THR A 109 0.29 -0.29 7.30
CA THR A 109 -0.01 -1.63 6.80
C THR A 109 -0.48 -2.51 7.95
N GLU A 110 0.23 -2.49 9.08
CA GLU A 110 -0.14 -3.26 10.27
C GLU A 110 -1.46 -2.79 10.89
N LYS A 111 -1.70 -1.47 10.98
CA LYS A 111 -2.98 -0.93 11.46
C LYS A 111 -4.16 -1.38 10.60
N ILE A 112 -4.01 -1.37 9.28
CA ILE A 112 -5.03 -1.83 8.34
C ILE A 112 -5.28 -3.34 8.52
N ARG A 113 -4.21 -4.14 8.67
CA ARG A 113 -4.30 -5.58 8.94
C ARG A 113 -5.10 -5.86 10.22
N LEU A 114 -4.77 -5.18 11.32
CA LEU A 114 -5.49 -5.32 12.59
C LEU A 114 -6.96 -4.89 12.47
N GLN A 115 -7.24 -3.83 11.72
CA GLN A 115 -8.60 -3.38 11.47
C GLN A 115 -9.41 -4.43 10.68
N TYR A 116 -8.80 -5.06 9.68
CA TYR A 116 -9.40 -6.15 8.93
C TYR A 116 -9.74 -7.35 9.81
N GLU A 117 -8.82 -7.78 10.68
CA GLU A 117 -9.06 -8.87 11.63
C GLU A 117 -10.19 -8.55 12.62
N LYS A 118 -10.27 -7.31 13.07
CA LYS A 118 -11.31 -6.82 13.98
C LYS A 118 -12.69 -6.80 13.33
N GLU A 119 -12.80 -6.43 12.07
CA GLU A 119 -14.07 -6.46 11.34
C GLU A 119 -14.50 -7.90 11.04
N ARG A 120 -13.58 -8.74 10.56
CA ARG A 120 -13.84 -10.17 10.30
C ARG A 120 -14.34 -10.91 11.54
N THR A 121 -13.84 -10.58 12.72
CA THR A 121 -14.26 -11.22 13.98
C THR A 121 -15.59 -10.68 14.52
N ARG A 122 -16.03 -9.48 14.13
CA ARG A 122 -17.37 -8.96 14.47
C ARG A 122 -18.45 -9.70 13.68
N ASP A 123 -18.22 -9.91 12.38
CA ASP A 123 -19.20 -10.53 11.49
C ASP A 123 -19.46 -12.00 11.83
N VAL A 124 -18.49 -12.70 12.43
CA VAL A 124 -18.64 -14.11 12.86
C VAL A 124 -19.43 -14.24 14.18
N ASN A 125 -19.56 -13.17 14.95
CA ASN A 125 -20.24 -13.17 16.26
C ASN A 125 -21.65 -12.56 16.22
N GLN A 126 -22.18 -12.25 15.03
CA GLN A 126 -23.57 -11.81 14.80
C GLN A 126 -24.40 -12.94 14.20
#